data_AF-A0A840YLP2-F1
#
_entry.id   AF-A0A840YLP2-F1
#
_cell.length_a   1.000
_cell.length_b   1.000
_cell.length_c   1.000
_cell.angle_alpha   90.00
_cell.angle_beta   90.00
_cell.angle_gamma   90.00
#
_symmetry.space_group_name_H-M   'P 1'
#
loop_
_entity.id
_entity.type
_entity.pdbx_description
1 polymer ?
#
loop_
_entity_poly.entity_id
_entity_poly.type
_entity_poly.pdbx_seq_one_letter_code
_entity_poly.pdbx_strand_id
1 'polypeptide(L)' 'MDVTTFHTDLGKQFETGMVVRDWAIGALPYPNWTAVGVMLLAGFALRSKLSRASP' A
#
# COMPACT_ATOMS: atom_id res chain seq x y z
N MET A 1 -6.73 -10.28 -7.25
CA MET A 1 -6.51 -9.57 -5.98
C MET A 1 -6.00 -8.19 -6.31
N ASP A 2 -6.38 -7.18 -5.55
CA ASP A 2 -5.94 -5.80 -5.76
C ASP A 2 -5.08 -5.36 -4.57
N VAL A 3 -3.92 -4.78 -4.87
CA VAL A 3 -2.96 -4.30 -3.86
C VAL A 3 -2.87 -2.80 -3.94
N THR A 4 -3.08 -2.11 -2.82
CA THR A 4 -2.91 -0.66 -2.72
C THR A 4 -1.84 -0.34 -1.68
N THR A 5 -0.81 0.41 -2.07
CA THR A 5 0.28 0.86 -1.16
C THR A 5 0.22 2.36 -0.94
N PHE A 6 0.49 2.81 0.28
CA PHE A 6 0.42 4.22 0.67
C PHE A 6 1.81 4.76 0.98
N HIS A 7 2.15 5.91 0.42
CA HIS A 7 3.48 6.52 0.49
C HIS A 7 3.38 7.94 1.02
N THR A 8 4.16 8.30 2.04
CA THR A 8 4.17 9.66 2.57
C THR A 8 4.94 10.64 1.67
N ASP A 9 5.84 10.12 0.85
CA ASP A 9 6.55 10.86 -0.20
C ASP A 9 6.73 9.93 -1.41
N LEU A 10 5.67 9.81 -2.23
CA LEU A 10 5.66 8.88 -3.37
C LEU A 10 6.80 9.14 -4.35
N GLY A 11 7.15 10.42 -4.59
CA GLY A 11 8.22 10.80 -5.51
C GLY A 11 9.58 10.24 -5.10
N LYS A 12 9.86 10.17 -3.80
CA LYS A 12 11.12 9.58 -3.30
C LYS A 12 11.03 8.09 -3.01
N GLN A 13 9.83 7.56 -2.77
CA GLN A 13 9.63 6.20 -2.27
C GLN A 13 9.26 5.19 -3.36
N PHE A 14 8.86 5.62 -4.56
CA PHE A 14 8.33 4.73 -5.59
C PHE A 14 9.30 3.60 -5.97
N GLU A 15 10.55 3.92 -6.30
CA GLU A 15 11.57 2.93 -6.70
C GLU A 15 11.85 1.91 -5.58
N THR A 16 11.97 2.39 -4.34
CA THR A 16 12.14 1.49 -3.18
C THR A 16 10.91 0.61 -2.98
N GLY A 17 9.72 1.17 -3.19
CA GLY A 17 8.45 0.44 -3.15
C GLY A 17 8.35 -0.65 -4.22
N MET A 18 8.91 -0.44 -5.42
CA MET A 18 8.96 -1.46 -6.46
C MET A 18 9.80 -2.67 -6.05
N VAL A 19 10.96 -2.46 -5.43
CA VAL A 19 11.81 -3.56 -4.94
C VAL A 19 11.08 -4.39 -3.88
N VAL A 20 10.42 -3.73 -2.93
CA VAL A 20 9.63 -4.41 -1.89
C VAL A 20 8.44 -5.14 -2.49
N ARG A 21 7.74 -4.51 -3.45
CA ARG A 21 6.63 -5.10 -4.17
C ARG A 21 7.06 -6.39 -4.87
N ASP A 22 8.16 -6.36 -5.61
CA ASP A 22 8.61 -7.52 -6.39
C ASP A 22 8.98 -8.68 -5.46
N TRP A 23 9.61 -8.40 -4.32
CA TRP A 23 9.88 -9.40 -3.29
C TRP A 23 8.59 -9.94 -2.64
N ALA A 24 7.61 -9.09 -2.35
CA ALA A 24 6.40 -9.47 -1.63
C ALA A 24 5.34 -10.16 -2.51
N ILE A 25 5.22 -9.76 -3.77
CA ILE A 25 4.22 -10.29 -4.71
C ILE A 25 4.70 -11.60 -5.34
N GLY A 26 6.01 -11.75 -5.58
CA GLY A 26 6.56 -12.98 -6.15
C GLY A 26 6.29 -13.12 -7.63
N ALA A 27 5.87 -14.31 -8.10
CA ALA A 27 5.70 -14.61 -9.52
C ALA A 27 4.24 -14.47 -9.98
N LEU A 28 4.02 -14.60 -11.29
CA LEU A 28 2.70 -14.58 -11.92
C LEU A 28 1.72 -15.60 -11.29
N PRO A 29 0.40 -15.30 -11.32
CA PRO A 29 -0.22 -14.10 -11.90
C PRO A 29 -0.14 -12.89 -10.98
N TYR A 30 0.27 -11.73 -11.52
CA TYR A 30 0.39 -10.51 -10.73
C TYR A 30 -0.98 -9.91 -10.40
N PRO A 31 -1.16 -9.36 -9.18
CA PRO A 31 -2.34 -8.57 -8.86
C PRO A 31 -2.28 -7.19 -9.56
N ASN A 32 -3.43 -6.53 -9.67
CA ASN A 32 -3.44 -5.11 -9.96
C ASN A 32 -2.77 -4.36 -8.79
N TRP A 33 -2.00 -3.33 -9.09
CA TRP A 33 -1.29 -2.56 -8.08
C TRP A 33 -1.48 -1.06 -8.29
N THR A 34 -1.85 -0.36 -7.22
CA THR A 34 -2.01 1.10 -7.18
C THR A 34 -1.17 1.68 -6.05
N ALA A 35 -0.30 2.64 -6.39
CA ALA A 35 0.47 3.41 -5.42
C ALA A 35 -0.17 4.79 -5.19
N VAL A 36 -0.46 5.12 -3.93
CA VAL A 36 -1.15 6.36 -3.56
C VAL A 36 -0.28 7.19 -2.60
N GLY A 37 -0.01 8.45 -2.96
CA GLY A 37 0.62 9.41 -2.06
C GLY A 37 -0.37 9.93 -1.01
N VAL A 38 0.03 9.98 0.26
CA VAL A 38 -0.82 10.43 1.38
C VAL A 38 -0.08 11.41 2.29
N MET A 39 -0.76 12.46 2.74
CA MET A 39 -0.15 13.56 3.51
C MET A 39 -0.03 13.27 5.01
N LEU A 40 -0.96 12.50 5.58
CA LEU A 40 -0.91 12.07 6.97
C LEU A 40 -1.31 10.61 7.06
N LEU A 41 -0.52 9.85 7.81
CA LEU A 41 -0.77 8.46 8.09
C LEU A 41 -0.52 8.32 9.59
N ALA A 42 -1.60 8.09 10.34
CA ALA A 42 -1.85 8.35 11.77
C ALA A 42 -0.67 8.16 12.77
N GLY A 43 0.37 8.99 12.70
CA GLY A 43 1.59 8.89 13.54
C GLY A 43 2.45 7.65 13.28
N PHE A 44 1.88 6.63 12.65
CA PHE A 44 2.51 5.55 11.93
C PHE A 44 1.94 5.55 10.52
N ALA A 45 2.73 5.08 9.56
CA ALA A 45 2.30 4.89 8.19
C ALA A 45 1.13 3.87 7.97
N LEU A 46 0.17 3.72 8.89
CA LEU A 46 -1.03 2.93 8.68
C LEU A 46 -2.22 3.39 9.54
N ARG A 47 -3.44 3.36 8.97
CA ARG A 47 -4.70 3.27 9.73
C ARG A 47 -5.57 2.15 9.16
N SER A 48 -5.80 1.09 9.92
CA SER A 48 -6.86 0.11 9.66
C SER A 48 -8.17 0.55 10.32
N LYS A 49 -9.28 0.57 9.57
CA LYS A 49 -10.63 0.82 10.12
C LYS A 49 -11.40 -0.50 10.14
N LEU A 50 -11.75 -0.97 11.33
CA LEU A 50 -12.71 -2.06 11.52
C LEU A 50 -14.08 -1.45 11.84
N SER A 51 -15.08 -1.75 11.04
CA SER A 51 -16.48 -1.48 11.37
C SER A 51 -17.26 -2.79 11.40
N ARG A 52 -17.78 -3.14 12.57
CA ARG A 52 -18.81 -4.15 12.72
C ARG A 52 -20.15 -3.44 12.62
N ALA A 53 -20.90 -3.69 11.55
CA ALA A 53 -22.34 -3.47 11.61
C ALA A 53 -22.91 -4.55 12.54
N SER A 54 -23.47 -4.14 13.67
CA SER A 54 -24.45 -4.97 14.38
C SER A 54 -25.79 -4.85 13.62
N PRO A 55 -26.61 -5.91 13.60
CA PRO A 55 -27.72 -6.08 12.66
C PRO A 55 -28.74 -4.95 12.64
#